data_AF-A0A7W1D985-F1
#
_entry.id   AF-A0A7W1D985-F1
#
_cell.length_a   1.000
_cell.length_b   1.000
_cell.length_c   1.000
_cell.angle_alpha   90.00
_cell.angle_beta   90.00
_cell.angle_gamma   90.00
#
_symmetry.space_group_name_H-M   'P 1'
#
loop_
_entity.id
_entity.type
_entity.pdbx_description
1 polymer ?
#
loop_
_entity_poly.entity_id
_entity_poly.type
_entity_poly.pdbx_seq_one_letter_code
_entity_poly.pdbx_strand_id
1 'polypeptide(L)'
;MKTISRIESKRTEIAKNDGFAIETTFVLFFLAVEFGRSSSGLTFDSMFLALTLLMIIVFPYFLPSNEKPDFGSWLLGRSFIAVFAVLLGVIFKQSLGVVLPETFRFLPMTLLILATMLSCYIQFYGFLKLRLAK
;
A
#
# COMPACT_ATOMS: atom_id res chain seq x y z
N MET A 1 8.43 33.35 -21.56
CA MET A 1 8.09 31.93 -21.86
C MET A 1 8.80 30.91 -20.93
N LYS A 2 9.22 31.28 -19.71
CA LYS A 2 9.85 30.37 -18.72
C LYS A 2 8.95 30.02 -17.51
N THR A 3 7.83 30.72 -17.38
CA THR A 3 6.94 30.62 -16.21
C THR A 3 5.91 29.49 -16.33
N ILE A 4 5.52 29.14 -17.57
CA ILE A 4 4.49 28.13 -17.83
C ILE A 4 5.04 26.70 -17.62
N SER A 5 6.29 26.43 -18.01
CA SER A 5 6.91 25.11 -17.84
C SER A 5 7.16 24.72 -16.38
N ARG A 6 7.37 25.69 -15.48
CA ARG A 6 7.50 25.43 -14.03
C ARG A 6 6.17 25.04 -13.40
N ILE A 7 5.05 25.56 -13.90
CA ILE A 7 3.73 25.29 -13.33
C ILE A 7 3.27 23.87 -13.69
N GLU A 8 3.51 23.41 -14.92
CA GLU A 8 3.23 22.02 -15.31
C GLU A 8 4.12 21.01 -14.59
N SER A 9 5.41 21.32 -14.43
CA SER A 9 6.33 20.48 -13.65
C SER A 9 5.88 20.32 -12.19
N LYS A 10 5.47 21.43 -11.53
CA LYS A 10 4.97 21.39 -10.15
C LYS A 10 3.64 20.65 -10.01
N ARG A 11 2.72 20.79 -10.98
CA ARG A 11 1.43 20.09 -10.99
C ARG A 11 1.58 18.58 -11.17
N THR A 12 2.58 18.16 -11.94
CA THR A 12 2.87 16.74 -12.20
C THR A 12 3.51 16.06 -10.98
N GLU A 13 4.32 16.78 -10.20
CA GLU A 13 4.87 16.27 -8.93
C GLU A 13 3.80 16.12 -7.83
N ILE A 14 2.84 17.03 -7.75
CA ILE A 14 1.75 16.97 -6.76
C ILE A 14 0.84 15.77 -7.06
N ALA A 15 0.42 15.58 -8.32
CA ALA A 15 -0.38 14.41 -8.72
C ALA A 15 0.36 13.08 -8.53
N LYS A 16 1.69 13.06 -8.64
CA LYS A 16 2.52 11.88 -8.41
C LYS A 16 2.61 11.50 -6.93
N ASN A 17 2.65 12.48 -6.04
CA ASN A 17 2.73 12.22 -4.59
C ASN A 17 1.41 11.73 -4.00
N ASP A 18 0.27 12.28 -4.44
CA ASP A 18 -1.04 11.78 -4.02
C ASP A 18 -1.32 10.37 -4.56
N GLY A 19 -0.96 10.10 -5.83
CA GLY A 19 -1.07 8.76 -6.42
C GLY A 19 -0.23 7.72 -5.65
N PHE A 20 1.01 8.07 -5.30
CA PHE A 20 1.89 7.18 -4.53
C PHE A 20 1.35 6.88 -3.12
N ALA A 21 0.80 7.88 -2.43
CA ALA A 21 0.18 7.70 -1.12
C ALA A 21 -1.05 6.77 -1.19
N ILE A 22 -1.87 6.93 -2.24
CA ILE A 22 -3.07 6.10 -2.47
C ILE A 22 -2.67 4.66 -2.84
N GLU A 23 -1.72 4.47 -3.75
CA GLU A 23 -1.25 3.14 -4.18
C GLU A 23 -0.66 2.33 -3.02
N THR A 24 0.18 2.96 -2.21
CA THR A 24 0.76 2.30 -1.05
C THR A 24 -0.28 1.98 0.04
N THR A 25 -1.42 2.68 0.05
CA THR A 25 -2.54 2.37 0.95
C THR A 25 -3.30 1.13 0.51
N PHE A 26 -3.48 0.89 -0.80
CA PHE A 26 -4.05 -0.36 -1.30
C PHE A 26 -3.16 -1.56 -0.99
N VAL A 27 -1.85 -1.41 -1.21
CA VAL A 27 -0.87 -2.45 -0.84
C VAL A 27 -0.91 -2.70 0.67
N LEU A 28 -0.92 -1.64 1.49
CA LEU A 28 -1.03 -1.74 2.95
C LEU A 28 -2.30 -2.49 3.37
N PHE A 29 -3.44 -2.17 2.75
CA PHE A 29 -4.72 -2.81 3.03
C PHE A 29 -4.67 -4.31 2.78
N PHE A 30 -4.30 -4.74 1.57
CA PHE A 30 -4.25 -6.17 1.25
C PHE A 30 -3.19 -6.91 2.07
N LEU A 31 -2.07 -6.25 2.40
CA LEU A 31 -1.01 -6.83 3.24
C LEU A 31 -1.49 -7.08 4.66
N ALA A 32 -2.23 -6.12 5.22
CA ALA A 32 -2.86 -6.25 6.52
C ALA A 32 -3.94 -7.34 6.54
N VAL A 33 -4.78 -7.44 5.50
CA VAL A 33 -5.76 -8.53 5.37
C VAL A 33 -5.06 -9.90 5.33
N GLU A 34 -4.00 -10.03 4.53
CA GLU A 34 -3.25 -11.28 4.43
C GLU A 34 -2.55 -11.63 5.75
N PHE A 35 -1.99 -10.63 6.45
CA PHE A 35 -1.44 -10.81 7.79
C PHE A 35 -2.50 -11.31 8.79
N GLY A 36 -3.69 -10.70 8.82
CA GLY A 36 -4.80 -11.13 9.67
C GLY A 36 -5.31 -12.53 9.34
N ARG A 37 -5.32 -12.91 8.06
CA ARG A 37 -5.66 -14.29 7.64
C ARG A 37 -4.57 -15.29 8.02
N SER A 38 -3.30 -14.90 7.93
CA SER A 38 -2.13 -15.75 8.19
C SER A 38 -1.80 -15.88 9.68
N SER A 39 -2.48 -15.15 10.58
CA SER A 39 -2.22 -15.10 12.03
C SER A 39 -2.54 -16.39 12.81
N SER A 40 -2.67 -17.52 12.12
CA SER A 40 -3.01 -18.84 12.69
C SER A 40 -1.91 -19.42 13.58
N GLY A 41 -0.69 -18.89 13.48
CA GLY A 41 0.47 -19.24 14.28
C GLY A 41 1.61 -18.27 14.00
N LEU A 42 2.53 -18.12 14.95
CA LEU A 42 3.70 -17.24 14.84
C LEU A 42 4.80 -17.97 14.05
N THR A 43 4.54 -18.18 12.76
CA THR A 43 5.49 -18.77 11.83
C THR A 43 6.44 -17.70 11.27
N PHE A 44 7.59 -18.11 10.73
CA PHE A 44 8.52 -17.17 10.08
C PHE A 44 7.82 -16.32 9.01
N ASP A 45 6.90 -16.89 8.23
CA ASP A 45 6.11 -16.16 7.23
C ASP A 45 5.31 -15.01 7.84
N SER A 46 4.69 -15.24 9.01
CA SER A 46 3.93 -14.18 9.71
C SER A 46 4.85 -13.06 10.23
N MET A 47 6.08 -13.38 10.63
CA MET A 47 7.07 -12.38 11.07
C MET A 47 7.52 -11.50 9.89
N PHE A 48 7.80 -12.10 8.74
CA PHE A 48 8.15 -11.36 7.52
C PHE A 48 6.97 -10.49 7.03
N LEU A 49 5.74 -10.99 7.11
CA LEU A 49 4.53 -10.21 6.83
C LEU A 49 4.37 -9.03 7.80
N ALA A 50 4.60 -9.22 9.10
CA ALA A 50 4.55 -8.14 10.08
C ALA A 50 5.62 -7.08 9.83
N LEU A 51 6.84 -7.49 9.50
CA LEU A 51 7.94 -6.59 9.20
C LEU A 51 7.67 -5.76 7.93
N THR A 52 7.18 -6.41 6.88
CA THR A 52 6.81 -5.73 5.63
C THR A 52 5.64 -4.77 5.84
N LEU A 53 4.66 -5.13 6.67
CA LEU A 53 3.56 -4.24 7.05
C LEU A 53 4.08 -2.97 7.75
N LEU A 54 4.97 -3.13 8.73
CA LEU A 54 5.58 -2.01 9.46
C LEU A 54 6.41 -1.11 8.52
N MET A 55 7.18 -1.72 7.61
CA MET A 55 7.88 -0.99 6.56
C MET A 55 6.91 -0.16 5.71
N ILE A 56 5.81 -0.73 5.20
CA ILE A 56 4.87 0.02 4.34
C ILE A 56 4.10 1.13 5.11
N ILE A 57 3.93 1.00 6.42
CA ILE A 57 3.36 2.07 7.24
C ILE A 57 4.31 3.27 7.33
N VAL A 58 5.59 3.00 7.63
CA VAL A 58 6.57 4.02 8.01
C VAL A 58 7.36 4.56 6.80
N PHE A 59 7.83 3.69 5.93
CA PHE A 59 8.77 4.02 4.85
C PHE A 59 8.23 5.05 3.85
N PRO A 60 6.94 4.99 3.44
CA PRO A 60 6.38 5.98 2.51
C PRO A 60 6.38 7.43 3.04
N TYR A 61 6.42 7.63 4.35
CA TYR A 61 6.51 8.96 4.95
C TYR A 61 7.84 9.67 4.63
N PHE A 62 8.92 8.89 4.49
CA PHE A 62 10.25 9.44 4.23
C PHE A 62 10.45 9.86 2.78
N LEU A 63 9.52 9.52 1.87
CA LEU A 63 9.59 10.02 0.51
C LEU A 63 9.39 11.55 0.45
N PRO A 64 10.07 12.24 -0.47
CA PRO A 64 9.95 13.68 -0.62
C PRO A 64 8.55 14.08 -1.11
N SER A 65 7.74 14.63 -0.19
CA SER A 65 6.43 15.25 -0.48
C SER A 65 6.50 16.77 -0.40
N ASN A 66 5.80 17.45 -1.31
CA ASN A 66 5.66 18.93 -1.32
C ASN A 66 4.84 19.42 -0.12
N GLU A 67 3.87 18.63 0.33
CA GLU A 67 3.09 18.87 1.55
C GLU A 67 3.25 17.63 2.44
N LYS A 68 4.02 17.74 3.52
CA LYS A 68 4.19 16.66 4.49
C LYS A 68 3.13 16.83 5.57
N PRO A 69 2.16 15.91 5.69
CA PRO A 69 1.32 15.86 6.88
C PRO A 69 2.20 15.58 8.11
N ASP A 70 1.74 15.99 9.28
CA ASP A 70 2.42 15.64 10.54
C ASP A 70 2.58 14.12 10.62
N PHE A 71 3.78 13.66 11.01
CA PHE A 71 4.11 12.24 11.11
C PHE A 71 3.08 11.48 11.95
N GLY A 72 2.61 12.08 13.04
CA GLY A 72 1.59 11.51 13.91
C GLY A 72 0.27 11.28 13.18
N SER A 73 -0.25 12.28 12.45
CA SER A 73 -1.50 12.16 11.69
C SER A 73 -1.38 11.13 10.56
N TRP A 74 -0.22 11.07 9.90
CA TRP A 74 0.07 10.09 8.85
C TRP A 74 0.09 8.66 9.39
N LEU A 75 0.85 8.44 10.47
CA LEU A 75 0.97 7.14 11.12
C LEU A 75 -0.39 6.68 11.64
N LEU A 76 -1.15 7.58 12.26
CA LEU A 76 -2.46 7.27 12.83
C LEU A 76 -3.48 6.88 11.75
N GLY A 77 -3.51 7.59 10.62
CA GLY A 77 -4.37 7.23 9.49
C GLY A 77 -4.03 5.84 8.91
N ARG A 78 -2.75 5.57 8.67
CA ARG A 78 -2.31 4.27 8.11
C ARG A 78 -2.46 3.12 9.10
N SER A 79 -2.17 3.37 10.37
CA SER A 79 -2.32 2.36 11.42
C SER A 79 -3.79 2.01 11.64
N PHE A 80 -4.70 2.99 11.52
CA PHE A 80 -6.15 2.73 11.57
C PHE A 80 -6.60 1.80 10.43
N ILE A 81 -6.19 2.11 9.19
CA ILE A 81 -6.49 1.28 8.02
C ILE A 81 -5.90 -0.13 8.18
N ALA A 82 -4.66 -0.23 8.66
CA ALA A 82 -3.99 -1.51 8.87
C ALA A 82 -4.75 -2.36 9.91
N VAL A 83 -5.11 -1.79 11.07
CA VAL A 83 -5.87 -2.51 12.10
C VAL A 83 -7.22 -2.99 11.58
N PHE A 84 -7.95 -2.13 10.86
CA PHE A 84 -9.22 -2.49 10.24
C PHE A 84 -9.07 -3.64 9.23
N ALA A 85 -8.05 -3.57 8.38
CA ALA A 85 -7.75 -4.61 7.40
C ALA A 85 -7.32 -5.94 8.06
N VAL A 86 -6.53 -5.90 9.14
CA VAL A 86 -6.19 -7.10 9.91
C VAL A 86 -7.45 -7.78 10.47
N LEU A 87 -8.36 -7.00 11.06
CA LEU A 87 -9.64 -7.51 11.54
C LEU A 87 -10.46 -8.18 10.42
N LEU A 88 -10.52 -7.54 9.25
CA LEU A 88 -11.17 -8.14 8.08
C LEU A 88 -10.51 -9.46 7.67
N GLY A 89 -9.18 -9.55 7.72
CA GLY A 89 -8.44 -10.79 7.43
C GLY A 89 -8.77 -11.93 8.40
N VAL A 90 -8.91 -11.62 9.69
CA VAL A 90 -9.31 -12.59 10.73
C VAL A 90 -10.75 -13.06 10.50
N ILE A 91 -11.68 -12.15 10.23
CA ILE A 91 -13.08 -12.48 9.92
C ILE A 91 -13.16 -13.31 8.64
N PHE A 92 -12.41 -12.92 7.61
CA PHE A 92 -12.34 -13.65 6.34
C PHE A 92 -11.90 -15.09 6.57
N LYS A 93 -10.86 -15.31 7.39
CA LYS A 93 -10.40 -16.65 7.78
C LYS A 93 -11.51 -17.46 8.46
N GLN A 94 -12.30 -16.86 9.35
CA GLN A 94 -13.40 -17.55 10.04
C GLN A 94 -14.55 -17.90 9.09
N SER A 95 -14.76 -17.11 8.04
CA SER A 95 -15.80 -17.37 7.04
C SER A 95 -15.44 -18.46 6.01
N LEU A 96 -14.15 -18.74 5.83
CA LEU A 96 -13.66 -19.82 4.97
C LEU A 96 -14.02 -21.18 5.57
N GLY A 97 -14.67 -22.04 4.79
CA GLY A 97 -15.11 -23.37 5.22
C GLY A 97 -16.51 -23.41 5.86
N VAL A 98 -17.05 -22.27 6.29
CA VAL A 98 -18.43 -22.16 6.80
C VAL A 98 -19.38 -21.58 5.76
N VAL A 99 -18.99 -20.45 5.16
CA VAL A 99 -19.81 -19.71 4.18
C VAL A 99 -19.12 -19.68 2.81
N LEU A 100 -17.80 -19.52 2.79
CA LEU A 100 -17.01 -19.41 1.57
C LEU A 100 -16.23 -20.71 1.27
N PRO A 101 -16.27 -21.21 0.02
CA PRO A 101 -15.47 -22.35 -0.42
C PRO A 101 -13.97 -22.13 -0.19
N GLU A 102 -13.24 -23.20 0.16
CA GLU A 102 -11.79 -23.13 0.43
C GLU A 102 -10.95 -22.61 -0.74
N THR A 103 -11.47 -22.67 -1.96
CA THR A 103 -10.85 -22.09 -3.16
C THR A 103 -10.55 -20.58 -3.01
N PHE A 104 -11.35 -19.86 -2.22
CA PHE A 104 -11.15 -18.42 -1.98
C PHE A 104 -10.07 -18.10 -0.94
N ARG A 105 -9.45 -19.11 -0.33
CA ARG A 105 -8.38 -18.92 0.66
C ARG A 105 -7.20 -18.13 0.12
N PHE A 106 -6.93 -18.23 -1.19
CA PHE A 106 -5.80 -17.57 -1.84
C PHE A 106 -6.12 -16.15 -2.33
N LEU A 107 -7.38 -15.72 -2.24
CA LEU A 107 -7.86 -14.45 -2.80
C LEU A 107 -7.15 -13.21 -2.21
N PRO A 108 -6.89 -13.11 -0.90
CA PRO A 108 -6.17 -11.95 -0.36
C PRO A 108 -4.73 -11.87 -0.88
N MET A 109 -4.07 -13.02 -1.02
CA MET A 109 -2.70 -13.14 -1.52
C MET A 109 -2.62 -12.79 -3.02
N THR A 110 -3.58 -13.23 -3.84
CA THR A 110 -3.62 -12.87 -5.27
C THR A 110 -3.92 -11.39 -5.49
N LEU A 111 -4.83 -10.81 -4.71
CA LEU A 111 -5.10 -9.37 -4.75
C LEU A 111 -3.90 -8.54 -4.27
N LEU A 112 -3.17 -9.00 -3.26
CA LEU A 112 -1.91 -8.39 -2.84
C LEU A 112 -0.88 -8.38 -3.97
N ILE A 113 -0.69 -9.52 -4.65
CA ILE A 113 0.24 -9.62 -5.78
C ILE A 113 -0.17 -8.67 -6.91
N LEU A 114 -1.45 -8.61 -7.25
CA LEU A 114 -1.95 -7.66 -8.26
C LEU A 114 -1.76 -6.21 -7.85
N ALA A 115 -2.05 -5.85 -6.60
CA ALA A 115 -1.88 -4.49 -6.08
C ALA A 115 -0.40 -4.07 -6.09
N THR A 116 0.50 -4.98 -5.70
CA THR A 116 1.95 -4.72 -5.73
C THR A 116 2.49 -4.63 -7.16
N MET A 117 2.04 -5.49 -8.08
CA MET A 117 2.37 -5.38 -9.50
C MET A 117 1.88 -4.07 -10.11
N LEU A 118 0.65 -3.66 -9.81
CA LEU A 118 0.09 -2.40 -10.30
C LEU A 118 0.85 -1.19 -9.75
N SER A 119 1.14 -1.16 -8.44
CA SER A 119 1.93 -0.08 -7.85
C SER A 119 3.34 -0.03 -8.45
N CYS A 120 3.97 -1.17 -8.67
CA CYS A 120 5.26 -1.27 -9.35
C CYS A 120 5.19 -0.70 -10.78
N TYR A 121 4.14 -1.04 -11.53
CA TYR A 121 3.92 -0.52 -12.88
C TYR A 121 3.79 1.00 -12.91
N ILE A 122 3.00 1.58 -11.98
CA ILE A 122 2.81 3.03 -11.90
C ILE A 122 4.11 3.74 -11.48
N GLN A 123 4.87 3.16 -10.53
CA GLN A 123 6.18 3.68 -10.15
C GLN A 123 7.17 3.68 -11.33
N PHE A 124 7.24 2.59 -12.09
CA PHE A 124 8.07 2.50 -13.29
C PHE A 124 7.65 3.49 -14.38
N TYR A 125 6.34 3.62 -14.62
CA TYR A 125 5.81 4.61 -15.57
C TYR A 125 6.16 6.04 -15.15
N GLY A 126 6.02 6.35 -13.85
CA GLY A 126 6.42 7.63 -13.28
C GLY A 126 7.92 7.90 -13.36
N PHE A 127 8.77 6.87 -13.37
CA PHE A 127 10.22 7.00 -13.56
C PHE A 127 10.60 7.22 -15.04
N LEU A 128 9.98 6.47 -15.95
CA LEU A 128 10.21 6.57 -17.39
C LEU A 128 9.78 7.93 -17.94
N LYS A 129 8.62 8.44 -17.51
CA LYS A 129 8.13 9.77 -17.90
C LYS A 129 9.09 10.90 -17.48
N LEU A 130 9.75 10.77 -16.33
CA LEU A 130 10.75 11.74 -15.86
C LEU A 130 12.06 11.69 -16.66
N ARG A 131 12.46 10.51 -17.16
CA ARG A 131 13.62 10.39 -18.04
C ARG A 131 13.35 10.91 -19.45
N LEU A 132 12.12 10.80 -19.95
CA LEU A 132 11.75 11.25 -21.29
C LEU A 132 11.57 12.78 -21.38
N ALA A 133 11.31 13.44 -20.25
CA ALA A 133 11.15 14.90 -20.17
C ALA A 133 12.46 15.65 -19.89
N LYS A 134 13.60 14.95 -19.86
CA LYS A 134 14.94 15.51 -19.65
C LYS A 134 15.76 15.38 -20.93
#